data_AF-A0A6L3XQB3-F1
#
_entry.id   AF-A0A6L3XQB3-F1
#
_cell.length_a   1.000
_cell.length_b   1.000
_cell.length_c   1.000
_cell.angle_alpha   90.00
_cell.angle_beta   90.00
_cell.angle_gamma   90.00
#
_symmetry.space_group_name_H-M   'P 1'
#
loop_
_entity.id
_entity.type
_entity.pdbx_description
1 polymer ?
#
loop_
_entity_poly.entity_id
_entity_poly.type
_entity_poly.pdbx_seq_one_letter_code
_entity_poly.pdbx_strand_id
1 'polypeptide(L)' 'MIAEFESRILALIDDMVEHASDDELFASGYLRGHLTLAVAAVSYTHTTRPTRR' A
#
# COMPACT_ATOMS: atom_id res chain seq x y z
N MET A 1 3.77 -7.02 -10.39
CA MET A 1 2.61 -7.76 -9.87
C MET A 1 2.08 -7.13 -8.58
N ILE A 2 2.59 -7.34 -7.36
CA ILE A 2 1.96 -6.72 -6.16
C ILE A 2 2.33 -5.24 -5.93
N ALA A 3 3.60 -4.85 -6.12
CA ALA A 3 4.04 -3.46 -6.01
C ALA A 3 3.43 -2.54 -7.09
N GLU A 4 3.07 -3.09 -8.24
CA GLU A 4 2.36 -2.35 -9.28
C GLU A 4 0.90 -2.10 -8.89
N PHE A 5 0.24 -3.06 -8.25
CA PHE A 5 -1.09 -2.85 -7.67
C PHE A 5 -1.05 -1.82 -6.55
N GLU A 6 -0.03 -1.86 -5.68
CA GLU A 6 0.20 -0.83 -4.68
C GLU A 6 0.30 0.55 -5.33
N SER A 7 1.18 0.73 -6.32
CA SER A 7 1.35 2.01 -7.02
C SER A 7 0.05 2.52 -7.66
N ARG A 8 -0.78 1.63 -8.23
CA ARG A 8 -2.07 2.01 -8.81
C ARG A 8 -3.08 2.46 -7.76
N ILE A 9 -3.14 1.77 -6.62
CA ILE A 9 -4.05 2.15 -5.52
C ILE A 9 -3.58 3.44 -4.87
N LEU A 10 -2.26 3.62 -4.68
CA LEU A 10 -1.69 4.87 -4.17
C LEU A 10 -2.00 6.04 -5.09
N ALA A 11 -1.92 5.87 -6.40
CA ALA A 11 -2.31 6.91 -7.35
C ALA A 11 -3.79 7.31 -7.20
N LEU A 12 -4.70 6.34 -7.03
CA LEU A 12 -6.12 6.64 -6.79
C LEU A 12 -6.36 7.37 -5.46
N ILE A 13 -5.60 7.02 -4.41
CA ILE A 13 -5.66 7.70 -3.11
C ILE A 13 -5.14 9.14 -3.23
N ASP A 14 -4.03 9.33 -3.94
CA ASP A 14 -3.40 10.64 -4.13
C ASP A 14 -4.29 11.55 -4.99
N ASP A 15 -4.95 11.02 -6.02
CA ASP A 15 -5.91 11.75 -6.86
C ASP A 15 -7.13 12.28 -6.08
N MET A 16 -7.48 11.67 -4.94
CA MET A 16 -8.58 12.13 -4.10
C MET A 16 -8.21 13.32 -3.20
N VAL A 17 -6.92 13.59 -2.97
CA VAL A 17 -6.46 14.57 -1.96
C VAL A 17 -6.99 15.99 -2.24
N GLU A 18 -7.11 16.38 -3.50
CA GLU A 18 -7.56 17.73 -3.88
C GLU A 18 -9.02 18.02 -3.51
N HIS A 19 -9.85 16.98 -3.37
CA HIS A 19 -11.30 17.13 -3.19
C HIS A 19 -11.86 16.45 -1.94
N ALA A 20 -11.03 15.67 -1.23
CA ALA A 20 -11.41 14.97 -0.03
C ALA A 20 -11.68 15.92 1.15
N SER A 21 -12.69 15.59 1.94
CA SER A 21 -12.92 16.18 3.27
C SER A 21 -11.83 15.74 4.26
N ASP A 22 -11.74 16.42 5.41
CA ASP A 22 -10.79 16.07 6.48
C ASP A 22 -10.91 14.60 6.94
N ASP A 23 -12.14 14.09 7.07
CA ASP A 23 -12.39 12.69 7.47
C ASP A 23 -11.91 11.72 6.39
N GLU A 24 -12.10 12.06 5.11
CA GLU A 24 -11.64 11.26 3.98
C GLU A 24 -10.11 11.30 3.84
N LEU A 25 -9.46 12.44 4.10
CA LEU A 25 -8.01 12.56 4.17
C LEU A 25 -7.42 11.73 5.32
N PHE A 26 -8.09 11.71 6.47
CA PHE A 26 -7.68 10.88 7.60
C PHE A 26 -7.81 9.39 7.27
N ALA A 27 -8.95 8.97 6.72
CA ALA A 27 -9.19 7.59 6.31
C ALA A 27 -8.22 7.13 5.21
N SER A 28 -7.97 7.99 4.21
CA SER A 28 -7.06 7.69 3.10
C SER A 28 -5.61 7.57 3.57
N GLY A 29 -5.19 8.40 4.54
CA GLY A 29 -3.88 8.29 5.20
C GLY A 29 -3.70 6.95 5.93
N TYR A 30 -4.73 6.49 6.65
CA TYR A 30 -4.72 5.18 7.32
C TYR A 30 -4.62 4.03 6.30
N LEU A 31 -5.43 4.08 5.23
CA LEU A 31 -5.44 3.07 4.17
C LEU A 31 -4.08 2.98 3.47
N ARG A 32 -3.48 4.13 3.13
CA ARG A 32 -2.14 4.22 2.52
C ARG A 32 -1.07 3.54 3.38
N GLY A 33 -1.09 3.79 4.69
CA GLY A 33 -0.17 3.17 5.64
C GLY A 33 -0.31 1.64 5.70
N HIS A 34 -1.54 1.14 5.84
CA HIS A 34 -1.81 -0.31 5.90
C HIS A 34 -1.49 -1.04 4.61
N LEU A 35 -1.80 -0.44 3.46
CA LEU A 35 -1.46 -0.99 2.16
C LEU A 35 0.06 -1.17 2.03
N THR A 36 0.83 -0.13 2.37
CA THR A 36 2.29 -0.15 2.31
C THR A 36 2.88 -1.25 3.21
N LEU A 37 2.38 -1.35 4.44
CA LEU A 37 2.80 -2.39 5.39
C LEU A 37 2.45 -3.81 4.89
N ALA A 38 1.26 -4.01 4.35
CA ALA A 38 0.84 -5.31 3.83
C ALA A 38 1.69 -5.75 2.63
N VAL A 39 1.96 -4.83 1.70
CA VAL A 39 2.81 -5.11 0.52
C VAL A 39 4.24 -5.41 0.94
N ALA A 40 4.79 -4.66 1.90
CA ALA A 40 6.11 -4.93 2.47
C ALA A 40 6.18 -6.31 3.13
N ALA A 41 5.17 -6.68 3.93
CA ALA A 41 5.11 -7.99 4.59
C ALA A 41 5.07 -9.15 3.58
N VAL A 42 4.24 -9.05 2.53
CA VAL A 42 4.18 -10.05 1.46
C VAL A 42 5.50 -10.12 0.69
N SER A 43 6.10 -8.98 0.38
CA SER A 43 7.38 -8.94 -0.36
C SER A 43 8.52 -9.56 0.46
N TYR A 44 8.58 -9.26 1.76
CA TYR A 44 9.57 -9.81 2.68
C TYR A 44 9.44 -11.34 2.83
N THR A 45 8.21 -11.85 3.00
CA THR A 45 7.97 -13.30 3.12
C THR A 45 8.31 -14.07 1.84
N HIS A 46 8.21 -13.44 0.66
CA HIS A 46 8.59 -14.06 -0.60
C HIS A 46 10.10 -14.08 -0.85
N THR A 47 10.84 -13.08 -0.34
CA THR A 47 12.31 -13.00 -0.47
C THR A 47 13.08 -13.88 0.52
N THR A 48 12.49 -14.21 1.68
CA THR A 48 13.21 -14.86 2.79
C THR A 48 12.98 -16.36 2.94
N ARG A 49 12.43 -17.06 1.93
CA ARG A 49 12.42 -18.53 1.96
C ARG A 49 13.87 -19.05 1.86
N PRO A 50 14.47 -19.61 2.93
CA PRO A 50 15.78 -20.22 2.80
C PRO A 50 15.61 -21.43 1.89
N THR A 51 16.33 -21.47 0.78
CA THR A 51 16.51 -22.70 0.01
C THR A 51 17.09 -23.74 0.95
N ARG A 52 16.25 -24.65 1.46
CA ARG A 52 16.70 -25.88 2.12
C ARG A 52 17.52 -26.67 1.10
N ARG A 53 18.83 -26.52 1.16
CA ARG A 53 19.78 -27.53 0.68
C ARG A 53 20.06 -28.51 1.82
#